data_AF-A0A6A5SN13-F1
#
_entry.id   AF-A0A6A5SN13-F1
#
_cell.length_a   1.000
_cell.length_b   1.000
_cell.length_c   1.000
_cell.angle_alpha   90.00
_cell.angle_beta   90.00
_cell.angle_gamma   90.00
#
_symmetry.space_group_name_H-M   'P 1'
#
loop_
_entity.id
_entity.type
_entity.pdbx_description
1 polymer ?
#
loop_
_entity_poly.entity_id
_entity_poly.type
_entity_poly.pdbx_seq_one_letter_code
_entity_poly.pdbx_strand_id
1 'polypeptide(L)'
;MPQQQPPLLIGISGPSSSGKTTLSRLLRTLFPPSHNLFILHLDDFYLTDAAIPLKNGFQDWDCLESLDLPGLASALAFIRKEGKTPDWLTSKEDQNSVGDHGVPESVLSGLRSRLCSALARCEGRSICVVDGFLLFSEDMEHIRRLFDVRLFLRVGYQTAKRRRERRSGYVTLEGFWEDPPGYVDRIVWPNYVADHAFLFKEGDVEGEMDEGVCERVGVKAMPREAEGDMGVCLEWAVGVLEAVIRGG
;
A
#
# COMPACT_ATOMS: atom_id res chain seq x y z
N MET A 1 2.02 -17.20 30.18
CA MET A 1 2.60 -16.05 29.46
C MET A 1 1.44 -15.18 29.01
N PRO A 2 1.50 -13.84 29.10
CA PRO A 2 0.43 -13.00 28.57
C PRO A 2 0.29 -13.30 27.08
N GLN A 3 -0.94 -13.57 26.65
CA GLN A 3 -1.26 -13.91 25.27
C GLN A 3 -1.00 -12.64 24.43
N GLN A 4 0.07 -12.64 23.63
CA GLN A 4 0.39 -11.53 22.74
C GLN A 4 -0.79 -11.30 21.81
N GLN A 5 -1.28 -10.06 21.71
CA GLN A 5 -2.38 -9.75 20.80
C GLN A 5 -1.94 -10.04 19.35
N PRO A 6 -2.84 -10.60 18.52
CA PRO A 6 -2.50 -10.88 17.13
C PRO A 6 -2.11 -9.58 16.41
N PRO A 7 -1.10 -9.59 15.52
CA PRO A 7 -0.64 -8.39 14.83
C PRO A 7 -1.76 -7.72 14.05
N LEU A 8 -1.76 -6.38 14.03
CA LEU A 8 -2.66 -5.59 13.20
C LEU A 8 -2.09 -5.49 11.79
N LEU A 9 -2.81 -6.02 10.79
CA LEU A 9 -2.42 -5.95 9.38
C LEU A 9 -3.17 -4.80 8.70
N ILE A 10 -2.42 -3.82 8.22
CA ILE A 10 -2.95 -2.65 7.50
C ILE A 10 -2.52 -2.77 6.04
N GLY A 11 -3.46 -2.98 5.13
CA GLY A 11 -3.19 -2.89 3.71
C GLY A 11 -3.31 -1.44 3.22
N ILE A 12 -2.35 -0.99 2.41
CA ILE A 12 -2.39 0.28 1.70
C ILE A 12 -2.28 -0.04 0.20
N SER A 13 -3.36 0.23 -0.53
CA SER A 13 -3.46 -0.08 -1.95
C SER A 13 -3.92 1.10 -2.77
N GLY A 14 -3.95 0.94 -4.09
CA GLY A 14 -4.21 2.00 -5.05
C GLY A 14 -3.19 2.02 -6.19
N PRO A 15 -3.41 2.86 -7.21
CA PRO A 15 -2.62 2.85 -8.43
C PRO A 15 -1.13 3.12 -8.18
N SER A 16 -0.28 2.64 -9.07
CA SER A 16 1.13 3.03 -9.13
C SER A 16 1.27 4.57 -9.11
N SER A 17 2.25 5.09 -8.36
CA SER A 17 2.49 6.54 -8.18
C SER A 17 1.42 7.36 -7.42
N SER A 18 0.49 6.71 -6.70
CA SER A 18 -0.50 7.41 -5.86
C SER A 18 0.06 7.97 -4.53
N GLY A 19 1.21 7.48 -4.07
CA GLY A 19 1.84 7.92 -2.80
C GLY A 19 1.79 6.90 -1.66
N LYS A 20 1.43 5.63 -1.95
CA LYS A 20 1.38 4.54 -0.95
C LYS A 20 2.67 4.43 -0.13
N THR A 21 3.82 4.28 -0.78
CA THR A 21 5.13 4.13 -0.10
C THR A 21 5.43 5.29 0.84
N THR A 22 5.09 6.51 0.41
CA THR A 22 5.23 7.71 1.22
C THR A 22 4.32 7.65 2.46
N LEU A 23 3.04 7.30 2.29
CA LEU A 23 2.10 7.14 3.40
C LEU A 23 2.55 6.05 4.38
N SER A 24 2.93 4.87 3.87
CA SER A 24 3.42 3.73 4.67
C SER A 24 4.61 4.12 5.56
N ARG A 25 5.58 4.86 5.00
CA ARG A 25 6.77 5.32 5.73
C ARG A 25 6.46 6.45 6.71
N LEU A 26 5.57 7.37 6.35
CA LEU A 26 5.12 8.41 7.28
C LEU A 26 4.39 7.79 8.47
N LEU A 27 3.49 6.83 8.25
CA LEU A 27 2.87 6.07 9.33
C LEU A 27 3.94 5.43 10.21
N ARG A 28 4.91 4.69 9.67
CA ARG A 28 6.03 4.14 10.45
C ARG A 28 6.73 5.18 11.33
N THR A 29 6.98 6.38 10.79
CA THR A 29 7.62 7.49 11.54
C THR A 29 6.75 8.03 12.67
N LEU A 30 5.42 8.03 12.51
CA LEU A 30 4.49 8.52 13.53
C LEU A 30 4.30 7.55 14.70
N PHE A 31 4.47 6.24 14.48
CA PHE A 31 4.25 5.26 15.53
C PHE A 31 5.30 5.38 16.65
N PRO A 32 4.91 5.22 17.93
CA PRO A 32 5.85 5.32 19.05
C PRO A 32 6.87 4.17 19.03
N PRO A 33 8.11 4.37 19.55
CA PRO A 33 9.11 3.30 19.64
C PRO A 33 8.67 2.08 20.45
N SER A 34 7.69 2.24 21.35
CA SER A 34 7.10 1.14 22.12
C SER A 34 6.22 0.19 21.29
N HIS A 35 5.90 0.55 20.05
CA HIS A 35 5.15 -0.27 19.10
C HIS A 35 6.04 -0.62 17.91
N ASN A 36 6.13 -1.90 17.60
CA ASN A 36 6.86 -2.36 16.43
C ASN A 36 5.96 -2.23 15.19
N LEU A 37 6.19 -1.19 14.38
CA LEU A 37 5.59 -1.07 13.04
C LEU A 37 6.65 -1.34 11.98
N PHE A 38 6.42 -2.37 11.18
CA PHE A 38 7.23 -2.69 10.01
C PHE A 38 6.40 -2.66 8.73
N ILE A 39 7.09 -2.47 7.61
CA ILE A 39 6.47 -2.36 6.28
C ILE A 39 6.85 -3.59 5.48
N LEU A 40 5.87 -4.19 4.82
CA LEU A 40 6.01 -5.21 3.81
C LEU A 40 5.63 -4.58 2.47
N HIS A 41 6.49 -4.64 1.46
CA HIS A 41 6.17 -4.13 0.13
C HIS A 41 5.81 -5.30 -0.79
N LEU A 42 4.72 -5.16 -1.54
CA LEU A 42 4.31 -6.14 -2.56
C LEU A 42 5.41 -6.35 -3.60
N ASP A 43 6.13 -5.28 -3.93
CA ASP A 43 7.23 -5.27 -4.90
C ASP A 43 8.41 -6.17 -4.47
N ASP A 44 8.53 -6.52 -3.17
CA ASP A 44 9.53 -7.49 -2.71
C ASP A 44 9.21 -8.94 -3.17
N PHE A 45 8.01 -9.16 -3.75
CA PHE A 45 7.55 -10.43 -4.29
C PHE A 45 7.51 -10.47 -5.81
N TYR A 46 8.15 -9.53 -6.52
CA TYR A 46 8.32 -9.69 -7.96
C TYR A 46 9.08 -10.96 -8.31
N LEU A 47 8.66 -11.61 -9.39
CA LEU A 47 9.42 -12.67 -10.04
C LEU A 47 10.68 -12.11 -10.70
N THR A 48 11.55 -12.99 -11.19
CA THR A 48 12.74 -12.57 -11.94
C THR A 48 12.34 -11.93 -13.26
N ASP A 49 13.20 -11.04 -13.78
CA ASP A 49 12.97 -10.28 -15.00
C ASP A 49 12.58 -11.20 -16.17
N ALA A 50 13.21 -12.37 -16.27
CA ALA A 50 12.91 -13.37 -17.30
C ALA A 50 11.51 -14.04 -17.18
N ALA A 51 10.90 -13.99 -16.00
CA ALA A 51 9.58 -14.57 -15.73
C ALA A 51 8.43 -13.56 -15.88
N ILE A 52 8.74 -12.26 -16.05
CA ILE A 52 7.73 -11.22 -16.23
C ILE A 52 7.04 -11.40 -17.59
N PRO A 53 5.69 -11.46 -17.63
CA PRO A 53 4.95 -11.71 -18.86
C PRO A 53 5.07 -10.54 -19.84
N LEU A 54 4.88 -10.82 -21.13
CA LEU A 54 4.83 -9.78 -22.16
C LEU A 54 3.38 -9.39 -22.46
N LYS A 55 3.11 -8.08 -22.45
CA LYS A 55 1.84 -7.49 -22.90
C LYS A 55 2.15 -6.34 -23.86
N ASN A 56 1.54 -6.36 -25.05
CA ASN A 56 1.76 -5.34 -26.08
C ASN A 56 3.25 -5.08 -26.43
N GLY A 57 4.10 -6.10 -26.31
CA GLY A 57 5.55 -6.00 -26.55
C GLY A 57 6.37 -5.43 -25.40
N PHE A 58 5.77 -5.23 -24.22
CA PHE A 58 6.43 -4.77 -22.99
C PHE A 58 6.38 -5.84 -21.91
N GLN A 59 7.40 -5.90 -21.04
CA GLN A 59 7.33 -6.67 -19.80
C GLN A 59 6.29 -6.02 -18.89
N ASP A 60 5.23 -6.75 -18.54
CA ASP A 60 4.14 -6.27 -17.70
C ASP A 60 4.47 -6.52 -16.22
N TRP A 61 5.08 -5.53 -15.59
CA TRP A 61 5.36 -5.53 -14.16
C TRP A 61 4.16 -5.12 -13.31
N ASP A 62 3.07 -4.63 -13.91
CA ASP A 62 1.92 -4.11 -13.16
C ASP A 62 0.74 -5.11 -13.24
N CYS A 63 1.02 -6.42 -13.25
CA CYS A 63 0.01 -7.48 -13.29
C CYS A 63 0.24 -8.58 -12.23
N LEU A 64 -0.76 -9.44 -11.99
CA LEU A 64 -0.70 -10.49 -10.97
C LEU A 64 0.37 -11.54 -11.26
N GLU A 65 0.53 -11.90 -12.53
CA GLU A 65 1.48 -12.92 -12.98
C GLU A 65 2.94 -12.50 -12.84
N SER A 66 3.20 -11.22 -12.57
CA SER A 66 4.53 -10.71 -12.25
C SER A 66 4.97 -11.00 -10.81
N LEU A 67 4.08 -11.53 -9.96
CA LEU A 67 4.27 -11.65 -8.50
C LEU A 67 4.26 -13.12 -8.01
N ASP A 68 5.12 -13.43 -7.04
CA ASP A 68 5.08 -14.65 -6.24
C ASP A 68 3.96 -14.57 -5.17
N LEU A 69 2.72 -14.80 -5.60
CA LEU A 69 1.56 -14.81 -4.70
C LEU A 69 1.63 -15.88 -3.60
N PRO A 70 2.09 -17.11 -3.86
CA PRO A 70 2.35 -18.09 -2.80
C PRO A 70 3.34 -17.57 -1.75
N GLY A 71 4.42 -16.91 -2.19
CA GLY A 71 5.41 -16.27 -1.30
C GLY A 71 4.79 -15.18 -0.44
N LEU A 72 3.99 -14.29 -1.04
CA LEU A 72 3.26 -13.23 -0.33
C LEU A 72 2.32 -13.82 0.73
N ALA A 73 1.51 -14.81 0.35
CA ALA A 73 0.57 -15.46 1.25
C ALA A 73 1.28 -16.12 2.45
N SER A 74 2.41 -16.79 2.19
CA SER A 74 3.25 -17.41 3.21
C SER A 74 3.83 -16.36 4.18
N ALA A 75 4.33 -15.24 3.65
CA ALA A 75 4.85 -14.14 4.47
C ALA A 75 3.75 -13.52 5.35
N LEU A 76 2.56 -13.26 4.82
CA LEU A 76 1.43 -12.73 5.58
C LEU A 76 0.96 -13.70 6.67
N ALA A 77 0.91 -15.01 6.37
CA ALA A 77 0.58 -16.04 7.34
C ALA A 77 1.62 -16.11 8.48
N PHE A 78 2.91 -16.03 8.13
CA PHE A 78 4.00 -15.96 9.12
C PHE A 78 3.87 -14.71 9.99
N ILE A 79 3.67 -13.54 9.40
CA ILE A 79 3.50 -12.28 10.13
C ILE A 79 2.31 -12.38 11.09
N ARG A 80 1.16 -12.89 10.65
CA ARG A 80 -0.03 -13.06 11.50
C ARG A 80 0.23 -13.95 12.71
N LYS A 81 1.13 -14.92 12.58
CA LYS A 81 1.50 -15.88 13.64
C LYS A 81 2.58 -15.35 14.58
N GLU A 82 3.64 -14.75 14.03
CA GLU A 82 4.88 -14.43 14.76
C GLU A 82 4.99 -12.94 15.12
N GLY A 83 4.19 -12.08 14.47
CA GLY A 83 4.20 -10.63 14.73
C GLY A 83 5.48 -9.91 14.33
N LYS A 84 6.27 -10.50 13.44
CA LYS A 84 7.47 -9.92 12.84
C LYS A 84 7.59 -10.33 11.37
N THR A 85 8.44 -9.62 10.62
CA THR A 85 8.80 -10.02 9.26
C THR A 85 9.54 -11.37 9.27
N PRO A 86 9.38 -12.20 8.23
CA PRO A 86 10.19 -13.39 8.07
C PRO A 86 11.67 -13.05 7.89
N ASP A 87 12.56 -13.85 8.49
CA ASP A 87 14.00 -13.58 8.48
C ASP A 87 14.63 -13.71 7.07
N TRP A 88 13.97 -14.43 6.16
CA TRP A 88 14.39 -14.58 4.75
C TRP A 88 13.99 -13.41 3.86
N LEU A 89 13.11 -12.53 4.33
CA LEU A 89 12.60 -11.42 3.54
C LEU A 89 13.42 -10.16 3.83
N THR A 90 14.25 -9.76 2.87
CA THR A 90 14.98 -8.50 2.91
C THR A 90 14.32 -7.52 1.95
N SER A 91 13.75 -6.43 2.47
CA SER A 91 13.08 -5.46 1.61
C SER A 91 14.08 -4.67 0.78
N LYS A 92 13.86 -4.70 -0.54
CA LYS A 92 14.62 -3.88 -1.50
C LYS A 92 13.98 -2.50 -1.61
N GLU A 93 12.66 -2.44 -1.59
CA GLU A 93 11.92 -1.18 -1.71
C GLU A 93 12.26 -0.23 -0.56
N ASP A 94 12.46 -0.72 0.67
CA ASP A 94 12.89 0.11 1.80
C ASP A 94 14.25 0.81 1.61
N GLN A 95 15.06 0.37 0.64
CA GLN A 95 16.34 1.00 0.27
C GLN A 95 16.16 2.18 -0.70
N ASN A 96 15.01 2.27 -1.38
CA ASN A 96 14.72 3.38 -2.29
C ASN A 96 14.49 4.67 -1.52
N SER A 97 15.02 5.80 -2.01
CA SER A 97 14.79 7.11 -1.39
C SER A 97 13.36 7.60 -1.64
N VAL A 98 12.67 8.10 -0.61
CA VAL A 98 11.47 8.93 -0.83
C VAL A 98 11.96 10.36 -0.96
N GLY A 99 11.47 11.08 -1.97
CA GLY A 99 11.63 12.53 -2.03
C GLY A 99 10.93 13.24 -0.87
N ASP A 100 11.04 14.56 -0.83
CA ASP A 100 10.32 15.40 0.13
C ASP A 100 8.81 15.11 0.10
N HIS A 101 8.24 14.76 1.26
CA HIS A 101 6.82 14.45 1.40
C HIS A 101 5.96 15.72 1.58
N GLY A 102 6.57 16.88 1.81
CA GLY A 102 5.88 18.17 1.92
C GLY A 102 4.99 18.34 3.17
N VAL A 103 4.83 17.31 3.99
CA VAL A 103 4.07 17.37 5.25
C VAL A 103 4.82 18.20 6.32
N PRO A 104 4.22 19.28 6.86
CA PRO A 104 4.85 20.08 7.91
C PRO A 104 5.05 19.31 9.22
N GLU A 105 6.15 19.58 9.93
CA GLU A 105 6.46 18.93 11.22
C GLU A 105 5.37 19.17 12.29
N SER A 106 4.67 20.31 12.24
CA SER A 106 3.55 20.59 13.14
C SER A 106 2.40 19.59 12.98
N VAL A 107 2.10 19.18 11.73
CA VAL A 107 1.09 18.16 11.42
C VAL A 107 1.57 16.80 11.92
N LEU A 108 2.83 16.43 11.63
CA LEU A 108 3.42 15.17 12.08
C LEU A 108 3.42 15.04 13.60
N SER A 109 3.79 16.10 14.32
CA SER A 109 3.77 16.15 15.78
C SER A 109 2.36 15.96 16.34
N GLY A 110 1.37 16.65 15.79
CA GLY A 110 -0.04 16.51 16.22
C GLY A 110 -0.58 15.10 15.99
N LEU A 111 -0.30 14.50 14.84
CA LEU A 111 -0.72 13.13 14.52
C LEU A 111 -0.01 12.08 15.38
N ARG A 112 1.28 12.28 15.67
CA ARG A 112 2.03 11.43 16.62
C ARG A 112 1.35 11.43 17.99
N SER A 113 1.01 12.59 18.54
CA SER A 113 0.34 12.70 19.84
C SER A 113 -1.02 11.98 19.86
N ARG A 114 -1.79 12.09 18.77
CA ARG A 114 -3.08 11.38 18.62
C ARG A 114 -2.90 9.86 18.63
N LEU A 115 -1.98 9.34 17.82
CA LEU A 115 -1.67 7.90 17.78
C LEU A 115 -1.14 7.39 19.12
N CYS A 116 -0.24 8.12 19.80
CA CYS A 116 0.22 7.76 21.14
C CYS A 116 -0.97 7.56 22.11
N SER A 117 -1.94 8.48 22.07
CA SER A 117 -3.14 8.40 22.92
C SER A 117 -4.02 7.21 22.56
N ALA A 118 -4.22 6.92 21.27
CA ALA A 118 -5.01 5.77 20.83
C ALA A 118 -4.34 4.43 21.20
N LEU A 119 -3.03 4.35 21.04
CA LEU A 119 -2.23 3.13 21.26
C LEU A 119 -1.94 2.83 22.73
N ALA A 120 -2.19 3.76 23.66
CA ALA A 120 -1.99 3.55 25.10
C ALA A 120 -2.78 2.34 25.65
N ARG A 121 -3.78 1.84 24.92
CA ARG A 121 -4.59 0.66 25.29
C ARG A 121 -4.17 -0.63 24.56
N CYS A 122 -3.17 -0.57 23.68
CA CYS A 122 -2.76 -1.66 22.78
C CYS A 122 -1.28 -2.05 22.95
N GLU A 123 -0.71 -1.83 24.13
CA GLU A 123 0.71 -2.10 24.40
C GLU A 123 1.10 -3.53 24.02
N GLY A 124 2.19 -3.65 23.26
CA GLY A 124 2.77 -4.94 22.87
C GLY A 124 2.16 -5.61 21.63
N ARG A 125 1.17 -4.98 20.97
CA ARG A 125 0.66 -5.45 19.67
C ARG A 125 1.58 -4.96 18.54
N SER A 126 2.09 -5.87 17.72
CA SER A 126 2.84 -5.48 16.52
C SER A 126 1.92 -5.10 15.37
N ILE A 127 2.44 -4.27 14.48
CA ILE A 127 1.69 -3.67 13.38
C ILE A 127 2.48 -3.88 12.10
N CYS A 128 1.81 -4.40 11.09
CA CYS A 128 2.39 -4.56 9.77
C CYS A 128 1.59 -3.72 8.79
N VAL A 129 2.27 -2.77 8.15
CA VAL A 129 1.74 -2.08 6.98
C VAL A 129 2.17 -2.88 5.75
N VAL A 130 1.23 -3.22 4.89
CA VAL A 130 1.50 -3.88 3.61
C VAL A 130 1.14 -2.92 2.51
N ASP A 131 2.15 -2.54 1.73
CA ASP A 131 2.03 -1.58 0.63
C ASP A 131 2.03 -2.33 -0.70
N GLY A 132 1.01 -2.13 -1.54
CA GLY A 132 0.98 -2.78 -2.83
C GLY A 132 -0.15 -2.34 -3.74
N PHE A 133 0.14 -2.25 -5.03
CA PHE A 133 -0.80 -1.73 -6.03
C PHE A 133 -1.95 -2.67 -6.36
N LEU A 134 -1.84 -3.99 -6.09
CA LEU A 134 -2.86 -5.00 -6.36
C LEU A 134 -3.56 -5.55 -5.11
N LEU A 135 -3.19 -5.12 -3.90
CA LEU A 135 -3.65 -5.78 -2.67
C LEU A 135 -5.18 -5.87 -2.57
N PHE A 136 -5.91 -4.93 -3.18
CA PHE A 136 -7.37 -4.89 -3.18
C PHE A 136 -8.04 -5.15 -4.54
N SER A 137 -7.32 -5.74 -5.50
CA SER A 137 -7.94 -6.17 -6.75
C SER A 137 -9.00 -7.26 -6.51
N GLU A 138 -9.86 -7.49 -7.51
CA GLU A 138 -10.90 -8.53 -7.43
C GLU A 138 -10.28 -9.94 -7.26
N ASP A 139 -9.26 -10.26 -8.05
CA ASP A 139 -8.53 -11.54 -8.00
C ASP A 139 -7.70 -11.73 -6.72
N MET A 140 -7.38 -10.64 -6.02
CA MET A 140 -6.68 -10.66 -4.74
C MET A 140 -7.61 -10.77 -3.54
N GLU A 141 -8.89 -11.14 -3.72
CA GLU A 141 -9.86 -11.22 -2.63
C GLU A 141 -9.35 -12.03 -1.41
N HIS A 142 -8.70 -13.16 -1.66
CA HIS A 142 -8.18 -14.04 -0.61
C HIS A 142 -7.08 -13.37 0.24
N ILE A 143 -6.20 -12.58 -0.39
CA ILE A 143 -5.20 -11.75 0.30
C ILE A 143 -5.87 -10.55 0.97
N ARG A 144 -6.76 -9.84 0.26
CA ARG A 144 -7.49 -8.68 0.77
C ARG A 144 -8.22 -8.98 2.08
N ARG A 145 -8.79 -10.18 2.23
CA ARG A 145 -9.49 -10.61 3.45
C ARG A 145 -8.58 -10.76 4.68
N LEU A 146 -7.26 -10.87 4.51
CA LEU A 146 -6.30 -10.99 5.62
C LEU A 146 -6.08 -9.68 6.39
N PHE A 147 -6.32 -8.53 5.75
CA PHE A 147 -6.11 -7.22 6.36
C PHE A 147 -7.21 -6.83 7.35
N ASP A 148 -6.82 -6.26 8.47
CA ASP A 148 -7.76 -5.70 9.45
C ASP A 148 -8.20 -4.29 9.03
N VAL A 149 -7.30 -3.53 8.40
CA VAL A 149 -7.57 -2.19 7.84
C VAL A 149 -7.18 -2.16 6.37
N ARG A 150 -8.02 -1.57 5.52
CA ARG A 150 -7.80 -1.49 4.07
C ARG A 150 -7.90 -0.04 3.61
N LEU A 151 -6.77 0.64 3.44
CA LEU A 151 -6.70 2.03 2.98
C LEU A 151 -6.45 2.06 1.47
N PHE A 152 -7.36 2.65 0.70
CA PHE A 152 -7.23 2.73 -0.74
C PHE A 152 -6.99 4.17 -1.20
N LEU A 153 -5.79 4.42 -1.73
CA LEU A 153 -5.38 5.69 -2.29
C LEU A 153 -5.88 5.81 -3.73
N ARG A 154 -6.13 7.06 -4.13
CA ARG A 154 -6.59 7.41 -5.46
C ARG A 154 -5.66 8.46 -6.05
N VAL A 155 -5.58 8.50 -7.38
CA VAL A 155 -4.94 9.59 -8.11
C VAL A 155 -5.46 9.58 -9.55
N GLY A 156 -5.66 10.75 -10.15
CA GLY A 156 -6.04 10.87 -11.55
C GLY A 156 -4.92 10.42 -12.50
N TYR A 157 -5.31 9.95 -13.68
CA TYR A 157 -4.43 9.38 -14.70
C TYR A 157 -3.26 10.29 -15.04
N GLN A 158 -3.55 11.59 -15.29
CA GLN A 158 -2.53 12.57 -15.68
C GLN A 158 -1.45 12.75 -14.60
N THR A 159 -1.83 12.67 -13.33
CA THR A 159 -0.89 12.80 -12.21
C THR A 159 -0.13 11.49 -11.99
N ALA A 160 -0.78 10.33 -12.08
CA ALA A 160 -0.11 9.02 -12.05
C ALA A 160 0.98 8.94 -13.12
N LYS A 161 0.62 9.26 -14.37
CA LYS A 161 1.50 9.24 -15.55
C LYS A 161 2.69 10.15 -15.36
N ARG A 162 2.45 11.44 -15.10
CA ARG A 162 3.52 12.43 -14.88
C ARG A 162 4.48 12.01 -13.77
N ARG A 163 3.99 11.39 -12.69
CA ARG A 163 4.83 10.91 -11.59
C ARG A 163 5.62 9.67 -11.97
N ARG A 164 5.00 8.69 -12.65
CA ARG A 164 5.63 7.44 -13.08
C ARG A 164 6.74 7.70 -14.10
N GLU A 165 6.47 8.52 -15.12
CA GLU A 165 7.44 8.86 -16.18
C GLU A 165 8.63 9.70 -15.70
N ARG A 166 8.57 10.28 -14.48
CA ARG A 166 9.68 11.01 -13.87
C ARG A 166 10.58 10.14 -13.00
N ARG A 167 10.23 8.87 -12.79
CA ARG A 167 11.07 7.95 -12.01
C ARG A 167 12.29 7.59 -12.83
N SER A 168 13.46 7.62 -12.20
CA SER A 168 14.73 7.31 -12.87
C SER A 168 14.89 5.83 -13.24
N GLY A 169 13.95 4.96 -12.81
CA GLY A 169 13.97 3.51 -12.97
C GLY A 169 13.87 2.78 -11.62
N TYR A 170 13.96 1.46 -11.66
CA TYR A 170 13.75 0.52 -10.54
C TYR A 170 14.88 -0.49 -10.46
N VAL A 171 15.28 -0.83 -9.25
CA VAL A 171 16.19 -1.97 -9.01
C VAL A 171 15.37 -3.25 -9.03
N THR A 172 15.73 -4.21 -9.90
CA THR A 172 15.04 -5.50 -10.01
C THR A 172 15.79 -6.62 -9.27
N LEU A 173 15.35 -7.88 -9.44
CA LEU A 173 16.12 -9.02 -8.93
C LEU A 173 17.44 -9.20 -9.69
N GLU A 174 17.46 -8.89 -10.98
CA GLU A 174 18.56 -9.22 -11.89
C GLU A 174 19.28 -7.99 -12.47
N GLY A 175 18.79 -6.77 -12.18
CA GLY A 175 19.43 -5.55 -12.67
C GLY A 175 18.63 -4.28 -12.39
N PHE A 176 18.38 -3.53 -13.45
CA PHE A 176 17.72 -2.22 -13.42
C PHE A 176 16.70 -2.12 -14.55
N TRP A 177 15.50 -1.68 -14.22
CA TRP A 177 14.39 -1.49 -15.16
C TRP A 177 14.06 0.00 -15.30
N GLU A 178 13.89 0.47 -16.52
CA GLU A 178 13.34 1.80 -16.81
C GLU A 178 12.10 1.65 -17.68
N ASP A 179 11.02 2.30 -17.30
CA ASP A 179 9.76 2.22 -18.04
C ASP A 179 9.97 2.75 -19.46
N PRO A 180 9.69 1.94 -20.51
CA PRO A 180 9.86 2.40 -21.89
C PRO A 180 8.80 3.45 -22.28
N PRO A 181 9.02 4.24 -23.34
CA PRO A 181 8.06 5.24 -23.78
C PRO A 181 6.65 4.68 -24.01
N GLY A 182 5.65 5.31 -23.38
CA GLY A 182 4.24 4.89 -23.47
C GLY A 182 3.86 3.72 -22.57
N TYR A 183 4.75 3.26 -21.68
CA TYR A 183 4.47 2.15 -20.75
C TYR A 183 3.24 2.41 -19.87
N VAL A 184 3.08 3.63 -19.35
CA VAL A 184 1.91 3.98 -18.51
C VAL A 184 0.59 3.78 -19.25
N ASP A 185 0.54 4.21 -20.51
CA ASP A 185 -0.67 4.20 -21.32
C ASP A 185 -1.08 2.79 -21.75
N ARG A 186 -0.08 1.92 -21.91
CA ARG A 186 -0.25 0.59 -22.51
C ARG A 186 -0.31 -0.54 -21.48
N ILE A 187 0.24 -0.30 -20.28
CA ILE A 187 0.44 -1.32 -19.24
C ILE A 187 -0.13 -0.83 -17.91
N VAL A 188 0.51 0.16 -17.27
CA VAL A 188 0.22 0.55 -15.89
C VAL A 188 -1.25 0.95 -15.69
N TRP A 189 -1.75 1.90 -16.49
CA TRP A 189 -3.10 2.42 -16.30
C TRP A 189 -4.18 1.41 -16.72
N PRO A 190 -4.08 0.73 -17.88
CA PRO A 190 -5.04 -0.32 -18.23
C PRO A 190 -5.15 -1.44 -17.20
N ASN A 191 -4.03 -1.88 -16.60
CA ASN A 191 -4.06 -2.88 -15.53
C ASN A 191 -4.75 -2.35 -14.29
N TYR A 192 -4.39 -1.15 -13.83
CA TYR A 192 -5.07 -0.53 -12.70
C TYR A 192 -6.60 -0.45 -12.88
N VAL A 193 -7.05 -0.04 -14.07
CA VAL A 193 -8.48 -0.01 -14.42
C VAL A 193 -9.08 -1.41 -14.33
N ALA A 194 -8.47 -2.40 -14.98
CA ALA A 194 -8.98 -3.77 -14.98
C ALA A 194 -9.11 -4.34 -13.55
N ASP A 195 -8.11 -4.11 -12.71
CA ASP A 195 -8.02 -4.69 -11.38
C ASP A 195 -8.92 -4.01 -10.34
N HIS A 196 -9.25 -2.74 -10.53
CA HIS A 196 -9.91 -1.93 -9.49
C HIS A 196 -11.20 -1.24 -9.92
N ALA A 197 -11.62 -1.29 -11.19
CA ALA A 197 -12.83 -0.64 -11.67
C ALA A 197 -14.07 -0.97 -10.82
N PHE A 198 -14.16 -2.19 -10.27
CA PHE A 198 -15.26 -2.62 -9.41
C PHE A 198 -15.44 -1.77 -8.14
N LEU A 199 -14.40 -1.06 -7.67
CA LEU A 199 -14.46 -0.16 -6.52
C LEU A 199 -15.10 1.20 -6.86
N PHE A 200 -15.42 1.45 -8.13
CA PHE A 200 -15.87 2.75 -8.63
C PHE A 200 -17.24 2.65 -9.28
N LYS A 201 -18.00 3.75 -9.21
CA LYS A 201 -19.29 3.84 -9.89
C LYS A 201 -19.07 3.73 -11.39
N GLU A 202 -19.87 2.87 -12.03
CA GLU A 202 -19.84 2.64 -13.48
C GLU A 202 -18.47 2.14 -14.00
N GLY A 203 -17.55 1.72 -13.11
CA GLY A 203 -16.20 1.31 -13.48
C GLY A 203 -15.24 2.46 -13.78
N ASP A 204 -15.62 3.71 -13.53
CA ASP A 204 -14.78 4.89 -13.79
C ASP A 204 -13.81 5.15 -12.63
N VAL A 205 -12.55 4.72 -12.78
CA VAL A 205 -11.51 4.88 -11.74
C VAL A 205 -11.13 6.34 -11.43
N GLU A 206 -11.45 7.28 -12.33
CA GLU A 206 -11.28 8.72 -12.08
C GLU A 206 -12.54 9.36 -11.48
N GLY A 207 -13.66 8.63 -11.51
CA GLY A 207 -15.00 9.01 -11.07
C GLY A 207 -15.22 8.93 -9.55
N GLU A 208 -16.44 8.66 -9.09
CA GLU A 208 -16.68 8.44 -7.66
C GLU A 208 -16.45 6.99 -7.27
N MET A 209 -15.95 6.75 -6.05
CA MET A 209 -15.94 5.39 -5.52
C MET A 209 -17.37 4.92 -5.24
N ASP A 210 -17.63 3.63 -5.45
CA ASP A 210 -18.89 3.02 -5.06
C ASP A 210 -18.84 2.69 -3.57
N GLU A 211 -19.48 3.54 -2.76
CA GLU A 211 -19.51 3.40 -1.29
C GLU A 211 -20.08 2.06 -0.84
N GLY A 212 -21.11 1.55 -1.52
CA GLY A 212 -21.74 0.27 -1.18
C GLY A 212 -20.82 -0.92 -1.47
N VAL A 213 -20.04 -0.85 -2.56
CA VAL A 213 -18.98 -1.83 -2.82
C VAL A 213 -17.88 -1.69 -1.77
N CYS A 214 -17.36 -0.49 -1.55
CA CYS A 214 -16.28 -0.23 -0.59
C CYS A 214 -16.62 -0.73 0.81
N GLU A 215 -17.84 -0.46 1.29
CA GLU A 215 -18.34 -0.96 2.58
C GLU A 215 -18.39 -2.49 2.59
N ARG A 216 -18.99 -3.12 1.55
CA ARG A 216 -19.09 -4.57 1.43
C ARG A 216 -17.72 -5.26 1.43
N VAL A 217 -16.72 -4.65 0.80
CA VAL A 217 -15.35 -5.20 0.73
C VAL A 217 -14.43 -4.72 1.86
N GLY A 218 -14.93 -3.86 2.75
CA GLY A 218 -14.22 -3.32 3.90
C GLY A 218 -13.09 -2.35 3.54
N VAL A 219 -13.14 -1.72 2.36
CA VAL A 219 -12.16 -0.75 1.88
C VAL A 219 -12.54 0.66 2.35
N LYS A 220 -11.56 1.37 2.91
CA LYS A 220 -11.65 2.79 3.24
C LYS A 220 -11.02 3.60 2.12
N ALA A 221 -11.87 4.30 1.39
CA ALA A 221 -11.50 5.18 0.29
C ALA A 221 -10.84 6.46 0.81
N MET A 222 -9.72 6.85 0.20
CA MET A 222 -9.12 8.17 0.39
C MET A 222 -10.09 9.27 -0.09
N PRO A 223 -10.35 10.31 0.72
CA PRO A 223 -11.17 11.45 0.30
C PRO A 223 -10.56 12.18 -0.89
N ARG A 224 -11.39 12.83 -1.73
CA ARG A 224 -10.92 13.52 -2.95
C ARG A 224 -9.98 14.68 -2.61
N GLU A 225 -10.26 15.41 -1.53
CA GLU A 225 -9.46 16.53 -1.06
C GLU A 225 -8.04 16.12 -0.61
N ALA A 226 -7.82 14.83 -0.32
CA ALA A 226 -6.49 14.30 0.00
C ALA A 226 -5.65 13.99 -1.25
N GLU A 227 -6.24 14.02 -2.46
CA GLU A 227 -5.50 13.76 -3.68
C GLU A 227 -4.49 14.87 -3.95
N GLY A 228 -3.20 14.50 -3.95
CA GLY A 228 -2.11 15.45 -4.16
C GLY A 228 -1.66 16.18 -2.89
N ASP A 229 -2.35 16.01 -1.76
CA ASP A 229 -1.97 16.56 -0.46
C ASP A 229 -1.67 15.41 0.54
N MET A 230 -0.38 15.15 0.75
CA MET A 230 0.06 14.08 1.65
C MET A 230 -0.26 14.37 3.13
N GLY A 231 -0.41 15.65 3.51
CA GLY A 231 -0.81 16.01 4.87
C GLY A 231 -2.24 15.58 5.15
N VAL A 232 -3.16 15.98 4.27
CA VAL A 232 -4.59 15.59 4.37
C VAL A 232 -4.76 14.08 4.25
N CYS A 233 -4.02 13.43 3.35
CA CYS A 233 -4.00 11.97 3.21
C CYS A 233 -3.57 11.26 4.51
N LEU A 234 -2.48 11.75 5.13
CA LEU A 234 -1.97 11.19 6.38
C LEU A 234 -2.94 11.41 7.55
N GLU A 235 -3.57 12.59 7.65
CA GLU A 235 -4.58 12.88 8.66
C GLU A 235 -5.79 11.93 8.55
N TRP A 236 -6.27 11.71 7.33
CA TRP A 236 -7.34 10.75 7.05
C TRP A 236 -6.95 9.33 7.47
N ALA A 237 -5.78 8.85 7.02
CA ALA A 237 -5.30 7.51 7.34
C ALA A 237 -5.18 7.29 8.85
N VAL A 238 -4.60 8.27 9.58
CA VAL A 238 -4.53 8.22 11.05
C VAL A 238 -5.92 8.18 11.67
N GLY A 239 -6.87 8.97 11.20
CA GLY A 239 -8.25 8.94 11.69
C GLY A 239 -8.91 7.57 11.54
N VAL A 240 -8.72 6.91 10.39
CA VAL A 240 -9.20 5.53 10.17
C VAL A 240 -8.55 4.55 11.14
N LEU A 241 -7.23 4.64 11.33
CA LEU A 241 -6.51 3.76 12.25
C LEU A 241 -6.95 3.97 13.70
N GLU A 242 -7.12 5.22 14.14
CA GLU A 242 -7.61 5.52 15.49
C GLU A 242 -8.99 4.90 15.75
N ALA A 243 -9.91 4.97 14.79
CA ALA A 243 -11.24 4.39 14.93
C ALA A 243 -11.17 2.86 15.13
N VAL A 244 -10.28 2.18 14.39
CA VAL A 244 -10.11 0.73 14.50
C VAL A 244 -9.39 0.35 15.81
N ILE A 245 -8.33 1.06 16.17
CA ILE A 245 -7.56 0.82 17.40
C ILE A 245 -8.41 1.04 18.65
N ARG A 246 -9.31 2.04 18.65
CA ARG A 246 -10.18 2.35 19.80
C ARG A 246 -11.44 1.49 19.86
N GLY A 247 -11.92 1.01 18.72
CA GLY A 247 -13.17 0.26 18.58
C GLY A 247 -13.04 -1.26 18.67
N GLY A 248 -11.83 -1.80 18.55
CA GLY A 248 -11.50 -3.21 18.81
C GLY A 248 -11.15 -3.47 20.26
#